data_AF-A0A098TKN1-F1
#
_entry.id   AF-A0A098TKN1-F1
#
_cell.length_a   1.000
_cell.length_b   1.000
_cell.length_c   1.000
_cell.angle_alpha   90.00
_cell.angle_beta   90.00
_cell.angle_gamma   90.00
#
_symmetry.space_group_name_H-M   'P 1'
#
loop_
_entity.id
_entity.type
_entity.pdbx_description
1 polymer ?
#
loop_
_entity_poly.entity_id
_entity_poly.type
_entity_poly.pdbx_seq_one_letter_code
_entity_poly.pdbx_strand_id
1 'polypeptide(L)' 'MKAAEKLYQLIQILPESQINEVLHFAEFLQQKQLTPTPPPAISPGTLTGLRGIAKRPKATPSDSELQAEYADYLTQKYR' A
#
# COMPACT_ATOMS: atom_id res chain seq x y z
N MET A 1 -7.39 -25.57 -22.47
CA MET A 1 -7.80 -25.77 -21.06
C MET A 1 -8.37 -24.48 -20.51
N LYS A 2 -9.55 -24.54 -19.90
CA LYS A 2 -10.19 -23.38 -19.28
C LYS A 2 -9.55 -23.08 -17.92
N ALA A 3 -9.59 -21.83 -17.48
CA ALA A 3 -9.03 -21.42 -16.19
C ALA A 3 -9.63 -22.19 -15.01
N ALA A 4 -10.93 -22.50 -15.07
CA ALA A 4 -11.62 -23.32 -14.06
C ALA A 4 -11.04 -24.74 -13.96
N GLU A 5 -10.77 -25.39 -15.09
CA GLU A 5 -10.22 -26.76 -15.11
C GLU A 5 -8.83 -26.82 -14.47
N LYS A 6 -7.98 -25.81 -14.72
CA LYS A 6 -6.67 -25.71 -14.08
C LYS A 6 -6.77 -25.46 -12.58
N LEU A 7 -7.73 -24.64 -12.14
CA LEU A 7 -7.96 -24.38 -10.71
C LEU A 7 -8.40 -25.66 -9.98
N TYR A 8 -9.31 -26.45 -10.57
CA TYR A 8 -9.73 -27.73 -9.99
C TYR A 8 -8.56 -28.70 -9.82
N GLN A 9 -7.66 -28.79 -10.80
CA GLN A 9 -6.47 -29.64 -10.70
C GLN A 9 -5.50 -29.16 -9.59
N LEU A 10 -5.32 -27.85 -9.45
CA LEU A 10 -4.43 -27.29 -8.42
C LEU A 10 -4.99 -27.50 -7.01
N ILE A 11 -6.28 -27.31 -6.81
CA ILE A 11 -6.93 -27.49 -5.50
C ILE A 11 -6.83 -28.94 -5.02
N GLN A 12 -6.80 -29.93 -5.91
CA GLN A 12 -6.64 -31.34 -5.54
C GLN A 12 -5.25 -31.70 -4.99
N ILE A 13 -4.23 -30.88 -5.26
CA ILE A 13 -2.83 -31.17 -4.90
C ILE A 13 -2.38 -30.31 -3.70
N LEU A 14 -3.08 -29.21 -3.44
CA LEU A 14 -2.72 -28.25 -2.39
C LEU A 14 -3.03 -28.80 -0.98
N PRO A 15 -2.22 -28.42 0.02
CA PRO A 15 -2.53 -28.69 1.42
C PRO A 15 -3.72 -27.85 1.88
N GLU A 16 -4.44 -28.34 2.88
CA GLU A 16 -5.69 -27.76 3.39
C GLU A 16 -5.56 -26.29 3.82
N SER A 17 -4.39 -25.88 4.34
CA SER A 17 -4.09 -24.49 4.70
C SER A 17 -4.17 -23.54 3.50
N GLN A 18 -3.62 -23.95 2.35
CA GLN A 18 -3.63 -23.13 1.13
C GLN A 18 -5.00 -23.18 0.43
N ILE A 19 -5.74 -24.28 0.58
CA ILE A 19 -7.12 -24.36 0.06
C ILE A 19 -8.03 -23.34 0.76
N ASN A 20 -7.87 -23.14 2.08
CA ASN A 20 -8.61 -22.11 2.80
C ASN A 20 -8.31 -20.71 2.31
N GLU A 21 -7.05 -20.40 1.96
CA GLU A 21 -6.70 -19.10 1.36
C GLU A 21 -7.39 -18.90 -0.01
N VAL A 22 -7.43 -19.94 -0.84
CA VAL A 22 -8.14 -19.90 -2.13
C VAL A 22 -9.65 -19.72 -1.92
N LEU A 23 -10.23 -20.38 -0.92
CA LEU A 23 -11.63 -20.23 -0.55
C LEU A 23 -11.94 -18.79 -0.11
N HIS A 24 -11.15 -18.24 0.81
CA HIS A 24 -11.29 -16.85 1.27
C HIS A 24 -11.17 -15.84 0.13
N PHE A 25 -10.25 -16.07 -0.80
CA PHE A 25 -10.11 -15.21 -1.98
C PHE A 25 -11.34 -15.28 -2.90
N ALA A 26 -11.89 -16.48 -3.11
CA ALA A 26 -13.11 -16.65 -3.91
C ALA A 26 -14.32 -15.97 -3.26
N GLU A 27 -14.48 -16.11 -1.93
CA GLU A 27 -15.51 -15.43 -1.14
C GLU A 27 -15.36 -13.91 -1.24
N PHE A 28 -14.15 -13.39 -1.12
CA PHE A 28 -13.87 -11.96 -1.28
C PHE A 28 -14.28 -11.44 -2.67
N LEU A 29 -13.97 -12.18 -3.74
CA LEU A 29 -14.36 -11.79 -5.09
C LEU A 29 -15.89 -11.80 -5.27
N GLN A 30 -16.58 -12.78 -4.69
CA GLN A 30 -18.04 -12.85 -4.73
C GLN A 30 -18.67 -11.66 -4.00
N GLN A 31 -18.17 -11.33 -2.81
CA GLN A 31 -18.63 -10.18 -2.04
C GLN A 31 -18.38 -8.86 -2.78
N LYS A 32 -17.21 -8.70 -3.41
CA LYS A 32 -16.86 -7.52 -4.21
C LYS A 32 -17.80 -7.31 -5.41
N GLN A 33 -18.32 -8.39 -6.00
CA GLN A 33 -19.29 -8.30 -7.09
C GLN A 33 -20.70 -7.94 -6.60
N LEU A 34 -21.11 -8.53 -5.47
CA LEU A 34 -22.44 -8.30 -4.87
C LEU A 34 -22.57 -6.91 -4.23
N THR A 35 -21.48 -6.40 -3.66
CA THR A 35 -21.40 -5.06 -3.11
C THR A 35 -20.40 -4.25 -3.93
N PRO A 36 -20.86 -3.52 -4.96
CA PRO A 36 -20.04 -2.50 -5.59
C PRO A 36 -19.82 -1.40 -4.55
N THR A 37 -18.88 -1.64 -3.64
CA THR A 37 -18.43 -0.64 -2.69
C THR A 37 -17.79 0.43 -3.55
N PRO A 38 -18.37 1.65 -3.63
CA PRO A 38 -17.69 2.74 -4.29
C PRO A 38 -16.30 2.83 -3.63
N PRO A 39 -15.21 3.05 -4.41
CA PRO A 39 -13.89 3.25 -3.81
C PRO A 39 -14.08 4.25 -2.69
N PRO A 40 -13.54 4.00 -1.47
CA PRO A 40 -13.79 4.85 -0.33
C PRO A 40 -13.59 6.28 -0.81
N ALA A 41 -14.68 7.04 -0.84
CA ALA A 41 -14.64 8.43 -1.23
C ALA A 41 -13.74 9.03 -0.16
N ILE A 42 -12.47 9.23 -0.51
CA ILE A 42 -11.48 9.79 0.39
C ILE A 42 -12.11 11.14 0.72
N SER A 43 -12.71 11.25 1.91
CA SER A 43 -13.21 12.51 2.41
C SER A 43 -12.04 13.46 2.22
N PRO A 44 -12.19 14.58 1.50
CA PRO A 44 -11.09 15.47 1.19
C PRO A 44 -10.52 16.01 2.50
N GLY A 45 -9.61 15.25 3.09
CA GLY A 45 -8.76 15.66 4.17
C GLY A 45 -7.77 16.65 3.58
N THR A 46 -7.29 17.53 4.45
CA THR A 46 -6.48 18.73 4.18
C THR A 46 -5.23 18.51 3.29
N LEU A 47 -4.91 17.26 2.93
CA LEU A 47 -3.74 16.86 2.16
C LEU A 47 -4.05 16.42 0.71
N THR A 48 -5.31 16.18 0.34
CA THR A 48 -5.65 15.81 -1.07
C THR A 48 -5.48 17.00 -2.03
N GLY A 49 -5.48 18.23 -1.51
CA GLY A 49 -5.11 19.45 -2.24
C GLY A 49 -3.60 19.61 -2.51
N LEU A 50 -2.74 18.70 -2.02
CA LEU A 50 -1.28 18.77 -2.21
C LEU A 50 -0.78 18.16 -3.53
N ARG A 51 -1.66 17.67 -4.40
CA ARG A 51 -1.29 17.31 -5.79
C ARG A 51 -1.02 18.59 -6.59
N GLY A 52 0.22 19.09 -6.48
CA GLY A 52 0.68 20.34 -7.11
C GLY A 52 1.70 21.12 -6.27
N ILE A 53 1.81 20.84 -4.96
CA ILE A 53 2.86 21.39 -4.08
C ILE A 53 3.89 20.35 -3.61
N ALA A 54 4.02 19.24 -4.34
CA ALA A 54 5.30 18.55 -4.38
C ALA A 54 6.32 19.56 -4.94
N LYS A 55 7.02 20.28 -4.04
CA LYS A 55 8.14 21.14 -4.40
C LYS A 55 9.03 20.31 -5.31
N ARG A 56 9.50 20.90 -6.42
CA ARG A 56 10.52 20.28 -7.29
C ARG A 56 11.52 19.57 -6.39
N PRO A 57 11.99 18.35 -6.70
CA PRO A 57 12.99 17.69 -5.87
C PRO A 57 14.15 18.69 -5.73
N LYS A 58 14.24 19.35 -4.58
CA LYS A 58 15.48 19.98 -4.18
C LYS A 58 16.45 18.82 -4.11
N ALA A 59 17.66 19.03 -4.62
CA ALA A 59 18.73 18.06 -4.50
C ALA A 59 18.68 17.49 -3.09
N THR A 60 18.63 16.16 -2.99
CA THR A 60 18.74 15.47 -1.72
C THR A 60 19.94 16.07 -1.01
N PRO A 61 19.77 16.67 0.18
CA PRO A 61 20.88 17.29 0.90
C PRO A 61 21.97 16.24 1.07
N SER A 62 23.20 16.66 0.81
CA SER A 62 24.37 15.79 0.99
C SER A 62 24.50 15.41 2.47
N ASP A 63 25.14 14.27 2.73
CA ASP A 63 25.37 13.82 4.12
C ASP A 63 26.07 14.90 4.97
N SER A 64 26.94 15.71 4.36
CA SER A 64 27.59 16.84 5.02
C SER A 64 26.63 17.96 5.44
N GLU A 65 25.63 18.26 4.61
CA GLU A 65 24.62 19.29 4.93
C GLU A 65 23.67 18.79 6.02
N LEU A 66 23.27 17.51 5.96
CA LEU A 66 22.45 16.87 7.00
C LEU A 66 23.17 16.84 8.35
N GLN A 67 24.47 16.58 8.35
CA GLN A 67 25.25 16.55 9.59
C GLN A 67 25.37 17.93 10.24
N ALA A 68 25.52 18.99 9.43
CA ALA A 68 25.55 20.37 9.93
C ALA A 68 24.19 20.77 10.53
N GLU A 69 23.09 20.51 9.83
CA GLU A 69 21.74 20.79 10.32
C GLU A 69 21.43 20.03 11.61
N TYR A 70 21.89 18.77 11.72
CA TYR A 70 21.72 17.97 12.93
C TYR A 70 22.52 18.51 14.12
N ALA A 71 23.75 18.98 13.89
CA ALA A 71 24.57 19.60 14.93
C ALA A 71 23.95 20.91 15.45
N ASP A 72 23.40 21.73 14.55
CA ASP A 72 22.69 22.96 14.90
C ASP A 72 21.42 22.67 15.72
N TYR A 73 20.65 21.65 15.31
CA TYR A 73 19.46 21.19 16.04
C TYR A 73 19.80 20.74 17.47
N LEU A 74 20.85 19.92 17.62
CA LEU A 74 21.29 19.48 18.96
C LEU A 74 21.75 20.66 19.81
N THR A 75 22.45 21.62 19.22
CA THR A 75 22.90 22.82 19.93
C THR A 75 21.72 23.66 20.42
N GLN A 76 20.68 23.83 19.59
CA GLN A 76 19.48 24.58 19.97
C GLN A 76 18.64 23.84 21.03
N LYS A 77 18.61 22.51 20.99
CA LYS A 77 17.78 21.70 21.88
C LYS A 77 18.36 21.55 23.29
N TYR A 78 19.68 21.57 23.41
CA TYR A 78 20.39 21.28 24.66
C TYR A 78 21.19 22.46 25.21
N ARG A 79 21.07 23.65 24.59
CA ARG A 79 21.37 24.93 25.24
C ARG A 79 20.13 25.50 25.90
#